data_AF-A0A1Y3X7M6-F1
#
_entry.id   AF-A0A1Y3X7M6-F1
#
_cell.length_a   1.000
_cell.length_b   1.000
_cell.length_c   1.000
_cell.angle_alpha   90.00
_cell.angle_beta   90.00
_cell.angle_gamma   90.00
#
_symmetry.space_group_name_H-M   'P 1'
#
loop_
_entity.id
_entity.type
_entity.pdbx_description
1 polymer ?
#
loop_
_entity_poly.entity_id
_entity_poly.type
_entity_poly.pdbx_seq_one_letter_code
_entity_poly.pdbx_strand_id
1 'polypeptide(L)'
;MKLESIDLEPDEIRVINSPDRFKKEIKFEDSRMSMDLPIVIKYDYLDLERTDYHFRQTFKLEDTQKYFEMMKEISSNTINSLSAKANAYHFRRSEIKGNLMKVMAKAMPEAIQSNPIIYHFALYTSKQQADRNKDIRSPRVYFMLGTYGFIYPLFFDPYHEINP
;
A
#
# COMPACT_ATOMS: atom_id res chain seq x y z
N MET A 1 0.62 -11.09 -22.07
CA MET A 1 -0.56 -10.71 -22.85
C MET A 1 -0.45 -9.20 -23.10
N LYS A 2 -0.36 -8.75 -24.35
CA LYS A 2 -0.43 -7.32 -24.67
C LYS A 2 -1.91 -6.98 -24.81
N LEU A 3 -2.45 -6.17 -23.91
CA LEU A 3 -3.77 -5.58 -24.07
C LEU A 3 -3.65 -4.53 -25.17
N GLU A 4 -4.28 -4.77 -26.32
CA GLU A 4 -4.43 -3.72 -27.34
C GLU A 4 -5.57 -2.80 -26.93
N SER A 5 -5.52 -1.53 -27.35
CA SER A 5 -6.42 -0.43 -26.94
C SER A 5 -7.90 -0.63 -27.31
N ILE A 6 -8.28 -1.81 -27.79
CA ILE A 6 -9.58 -2.15 -28.37
C ILE A 6 -10.40 -3.09 -27.45
N ASP A 7 -9.81 -3.65 -26.39
CA ASP A 7 -10.48 -4.64 -25.52
C ASP A 7 -11.06 -4.06 -24.22
N LEU A 8 -11.13 -2.72 -24.06
CA LEU A 8 -11.68 -2.11 -22.84
C LEU A 8 -13.03 -1.48 -23.13
N GLU A 9 -14.05 -1.91 -22.39
CA GLU A 9 -15.37 -1.30 -22.45
C GLU A 9 -15.32 0.15 -21.92
N PRO A 10 -16.20 1.05 -22.38
CA PRO A 10 -16.20 2.45 -21.95
C PRO A 10 -16.28 2.65 -20.44
N ASP A 11 -16.95 1.73 -19.74
CA ASP A 11 -17.05 1.73 -18.28
C ASP A 11 -15.73 1.34 -17.60
N GLU A 12 -14.94 0.44 -18.20
CA GLU A 12 -13.61 0.08 -17.70
C GLU A 12 -12.62 1.24 -17.87
N ILE A 13 -12.68 1.94 -19.00
CA ILE A 13 -11.90 3.16 -19.25
C ILE A 13 -12.23 4.23 -18.20
N ARG A 14 -13.52 4.38 -17.85
CA ARG A 14 -13.93 5.30 -16.77
C ARG A 14 -13.36 4.91 -15.43
N VAL A 15 -13.41 3.61 -15.09
CA VAL A 15 -12.86 3.10 -13.82
C VAL A 15 -11.35 3.34 -13.74
N ILE A 16 -10.58 2.99 -14.77
CA ILE A 16 -9.12 3.19 -14.85
C ILE A 16 -8.72 4.66 -14.62
N ASN A 17 -9.53 5.58 -15.16
CA ASN A 17 -9.30 7.02 -15.10
C ASN A 17 -9.92 7.70 -13.87
N SER A 18 -10.58 6.95 -12.99
CA SER A 18 -11.17 7.46 -11.77
C SER A 18 -10.53 6.82 -10.53
N PRO A 19 -10.48 7.51 -9.38
CA PRO A 19 -10.06 6.88 -8.14
C PRO A 19 -11.03 5.73 -7.77
N ASP A 20 -10.50 4.54 -7.43
CA ASP A 20 -11.33 3.42 -6.98
C ASP A 20 -12.16 3.83 -5.77
N ARG A 21 -13.49 3.84 -5.90
CA ARG A 21 -14.34 4.16 -4.75
C ARG A 21 -14.19 3.05 -3.70
N PHE A 22 -13.57 3.37 -2.56
CA PHE A 22 -13.52 2.55 -1.33
C PHE A 22 -14.86 1.97 -0.87
N LYS A 23 -15.97 2.46 -1.41
CA LYS A 23 -17.33 2.04 -1.07
C LYS A 23 -17.68 0.65 -1.59
N LYS A 24 -16.81 0.02 -2.38
CA LYS A 24 -17.07 -1.30 -2.94
C LYS A 24 -15.98 -2.28 -2.51
N GLU A 25 -16.43 -3.40 -1.97
CA GLU A 25 -15.58 -4.56 -1.76
C GLU A 25 -14.97 -4.99 -3.11
N ILE A 26 -13.66 -5.24 -3.11
CA ILE A 26 -12.96 -5.75 -4.28
C ILE A 26 -13.43 -7.19 -4.49
N LYS A 27 -13.98 -7.47 -5.67
CA LYS A 27 -14.40 -8.84 -5.98
C LYS A 27 -13.18 -9.75 -6.07
N PHE A 28 -13.40 -11.03 -5.79
CA PHE A 28 -12.34 -12.03 -5.87
C PHE A 28 -11.61 -12.02 -7.22
N GLU A 29 -12.35 -11.92 -8.32
CA GLU A 29 -11.81 -11.86 -9.69
C GLU A 29 -10.92 -10.63 -9.91
N ASP A 30 -11.38 -9.45 -9.47
CA ASP A 30 -10.61 -8.20 -9.56
C ASP A 30 -9.30 -8.29 -8.76
N SER A 31 -9.35 -8.91 -7.57
CA SER A 31 -8.17 -9.13 -6.74
C SER A 31 -7.17 -10.05 -7.42
N ARG A 32 -7.66 -11.15 -8.02
CA ARG A 32 -6.83 -12.15 -8.70
C ARG A 32 -6.17 -11.55 -9.92
N MET A 33 -6.94 -10.84 -10.75
CA MET A 33 -6.39 -10.14 -11.92
C MET A 33 -5.33 -9.12 -11.50
N SER A 34 -5.60 -8.32 -10.47
CA SER A 34 -4.67 -7.30 -9.98
C SER A 34 -3.36 -7.89 -9.43
N MET A 35 -3.37 -9.15 -9.00
CA MET A 35 -2.14 -9.82 -8.54
C MET A 35 -1.17 -10.18 -9.67
N ASP A 36 -1.66 -10.28 -10.91
CA ASP A 36 -0.90 -10.70 -12.10
C ASP A 36 -0.57 -9.54 -13.06
N LEU A 37 -1.12 -8.35 -12.81
CA LEU A 37 -0.82 -7.15 -13.59
C LEU A 37 0.39 -6.38 -13.03
N PRO A 38 1.15 -5.67 -13.89
CA PRO A 38 2.14 -4.71 -13.43
C PRO A 38 1.48 -3.64 -12.54
N ILE A 39 2.17 -3.29 -11.46
CA ILE A 39 1.60 -2.39 -10.46
C ILE A 39 1.60 -0.94 -10.95
N VAL A 40 0.45 -0.27 -10.80
CA VAL A 40 0.31 1.17 -11.00
C VAL A 40 0.07 1.84 -9.65
N ILE A 41 0.85 2.87 -9.34
CA ILE A 41 0.78 3.55 -8.05
C ILE A 41 -0.15 4.76 -8.16
N LYS A 42 -1.15 4.81 -7.29
CA LYS A 42 -2.17 5.85 -7.23
C LYS A 42 -2.12 6.52 -5.85
N TYR A 43 -1.81 7.81 -5.81
CA TYR A 43 -1.58 8.55 -4.55
C TYR A 43 -2.84 9.20 -3.97
N ASP A 44 -4.00 8.93 -4.55
CA ASP A 44 -5.30 9.54 -4.21
C ASP A 44 -5.67 9.44 -2.73
N TYR A 45 -5.11 8.46 -2.02
CA TYR A 45 -5.45 8.10 -0.64
C TYR A 45 -4.31 8.19 0.35
N LEU A 46 -3.23 8.86 -0.07
CA LEU A 46 -2.10 9.13 0.79
C LEU A 46 -2.56 9.94 2.01
N ASP A 47 -2.34 9.41 3.21
CA ASP A 47 -2.59 10.19 4.41
C ASP A 47 -1.54 11.28 4.55
N LEU A 48 -1.97 12.54 4.52
CA LEU A 48 -1.08 13.69 4.68
C LEU A 48 -1.09 14.26 6.11
N GLU A 49 -2.21 14.19 6.83
CA GLU A 49 -2.35 14.83 8.17
C GLU A 49 -3.42 14.20 9.08
N ARG A 50 -4.11 13.14 8.66
CA ARG A 50 -5.26 12.60 9.40
C ARG A 50 -4.80 11.73 10.58
N THR A 51 -3.77 10.92 10.39
CA THR A 51 -3.26 9.98 11.40
C THR A 51 -1.85 10.32 11.82
N ASP A 52 -1.40 9.76 12.94
CA ASP A 52 0.00 9.94 13.39
C ASP A 52 1.01 9.19 12.49
N TYR A 53 0.51 8.50 11.45
CA TYR A 53 1.25 7.74 10.45
C TYR A 53 1.18 8.39 9.06
N HIS A 54 0.93 9.70 9.01
CA HIS A 54 0.81 10.45 7.77
C HIS A 54 2.17 10.70 7.09
N PHE A 55 2.17 11.02 5.80
CA PHE A 55 3.37 11.27 5.01
C PHE A 55 3.99 12.67 5.21
N ARG A 56 3.34 13.60 5.94
CA ARG A 56 4.00 14.85 6.40
C ARG A 56 4.91 14.68 7.63
N GLN A 57 5.08 13.45 8.13
CA GLN A 57 6.08 13.18 9.17
C GLN A 57 7.48 13.44 8.62
N THR A 58 8.47 13.53 9.51
CA THR A 58 9.87 13.65 9.09
C THR A 58 10.32 12.41 8.32
N PHE A 59 10.62 12.61 7.03
CA PHE A 59 11.37 11.68 6.20
C PHE A 59 12.86 12.01 6.31
N LYS A 60 13.66 11.05 6.78
CA LYS A 60 15.12 11.13 6.70
C LYS A 60 15.55 10.88 5.25
N LEU A 61 16.75 11.33 4.90
CA LEU A 61 17.31 11.11 3.56
C LEU A 61 17.29 9.61 3.16
N GLU A 62 17.62 8.72 4.09
CA GLU A 62 17.57 7.27 3.88
C GLU A 62 16.14 6.78 3.61
N ASP A 63 15.13 7.28 4.33
CA ASP A 63 13.73 6.94 4.09
C ASP A 63 13.33 7.33 2.65
N THR A 64 13.68 8.54 2.22
CA THR A 64 13.36 9.03 0.88
C THR A 64 14.03 8.19 -0.21
N GLN A 65 15.33 7.91 -0.06
CA GLN A 65 16.06 7.08 -1.03
C GLN A 65 15.45 5.67 -1.11
N LYS A 66 15.21 5.03 0.03
CA LYS A 66 14.65 3.69 0.10
C LYS A 66 13.20 3.64 -0.39
N TYR A 67 12.44 4.70 -0.16
CA TYR A 67 11.09 4.82 -0.72
C TYR A 67 11.13 4.80 -2.24
N PHE A 68 11.93 5.63 -2.89
CA PHE A 68 12.01 5.65 -4.35
C PHE A 68 12.59 4.36 -4.94
N GLU A 69 13.58 3.74 -4.29
CA GLU A 69 14.08 2.40 -4.66
C GLU A 69 12.96 1.36 -4.63
N MET A 70 12.18 1.35 -3.55
CA MET A 70 11.10 0.38 -3.38
C MET A 70 9.94 0.63 -4.32
N MET A 71 9.54 1.89 -4.54
CA MET A 71 8.47 2.22 -5.48
C MET A 71 8.86 1.87 -6.93
N LYS A 72 10.14 1.98 -7.29
CA LYS A 72 10.67 1.49 -8.56
C LYS A 72 10.57 -0.04 -8.66
N GLU A 73 10.99 -0.77 -7.63
CA GLU A 73 10.88 -2.24 -7.61
C GLU A 73 9.40 -2.66 -7.72
N ILE A 74 8.52 -2.06 -6.92
CA ILE A 74 7.10 -2.39 -6.89
C ILE A 74 6.44 -2.12 -8.25
N SER A 75 6.64 -0.93 -8.84
CA SER A 75 6.05 -0.59 -10.15
C SER A 75 6.59 -1.43 -11.32
N SER A 76 7.72 -2.10 -11.15
CA SER A 76 8.31 -2.99 -12.15
C SER A 76 7.90 -4.45 -11.98
N ASN A 77 7.05 -4.76 -11.00
CA ASN A 77 6.65 -6.12 -10.63
C ASN A 77 5.13 -6.26 -10.50
N THR A 78 4.69 -7.51 -10.32
CA THR A 78 3.33 -7.87 -9.91
C THR A 78 3.30 -8.23 -8.42
N ILE A 79 2.11 -8.25 -7.81
CA ILE A 79 1.97 -8.66 -6.39
C ILE A 79 2.44 -10.10 -6.19
N ASN A 80 2.17 -10.99 -7.15
CA ASN A 80 2.63 -12.38 -7.08
C ASN A 80 4.16 -12.49 -7.12
N SER A 81 4.83 -11.71 -7.97
CA SER A 81 6.30 -11.62 -7.99
C SER A 81 6.86 -11.08 -6.66
N LEU A 82 6.28 -10.00 -6.13
CA LEU A 82 6.70 -9.42 -4.85
C LEU A 82 6.47 -10.37 -3.68
N SER A 83 5.41 -11.16 -3.71
CA SER A 83 5.12 -12.19 -2.70
C SER A 83 6.17 -13.30 -2.70
N ALA A 84 6.72 -13.67 -3.87
CA ALA A 84 7.86 -14.60 -3.94
C ALA A 84 9.14 -14.03 -3.30
N LYS A 85 9.27 -12.69 -3.26
CA LYS A 85 10.37 -11.96 -2.60
C LYS A 85 9.99 -11.43 -1.20
N ALA A 86 8.92 -11.94 -0.58
CA ALA A 86 8.33 -11.37 0.62
C ALA A 86 9.32 -11.16 1.78
N ASN A 87 10.31 -12.04 1.94
CA ASN A 87 11.29 -11.91 3.01
C ASN A 87 12.28 -10.76 2.79
N ALA A 88 12.64 -10.44 1.54
CA ALA A 88 13.61 -9.39 1.24
C ALA A 88 13.05 -7.99 1.52
N TYR A 89 11.77 -7.78 1.23
CA TYR A 89 11.11 -6.48 1.36
C TYR A 89 10.15 -6.42 2.54
N HIS A 90 10.06 -7.47 3.36
CA HIS A 90 8.95 -7.67 4.31
C HIS A 90 7.58 -7.37 3.67
N PHE A 91 7.40 -7.83 2.44
CA PHE A 91 6.16 -7.63 1.70
C PHE A 91 5.11 -8.62 2.23
N ARG A 92 4.13 -8.13 3.00
CA ARG A 92 3.16 -8.96 3.70
C ARG A 92 1.76 -8.38 3.58
N ARG A 93 0.76 -9.27 3.50
CA ARG A 93 -0.63 -8.90 3.73
C ARG A 93 -0.82 -8.56 5.20
N SER A 94 -1.48 -7.44 5.49
CA SER A 94 -1.85 -7.03 6.84
C SER A 94 -3.30 -7.37 7.14
N GLU A 95 -3.51 -8.03 8.27
CA GLU A 95 -4.84 -8.17 8.84
C GLU A 95 -5.29 -6.83 9.44
N ILE A 96 -6.51 -6.41 9.14
CA ILE A 96 -7.08 -5.17 9.67
C ILE A 96 -7.58 -5.41 11.10
N LYS A 97 -6.64 -5.35 12.04
CA LYS A 97 -6.89 -5.51 13.49
C LYS A 97 -6.01 -4.56 14.29
N GLY A 98 -6.24 -4.49 15.60
CA GLY A 98 -5.38 -3.74 16.52
C GLY A 98 -5.18 -2.27 16.11
N ASN A 99 -3.93 -1.84 15.99
CA ASN A 99 -3.60 -0.46 15.64
C ASN A 99 -3.95 -0.13 14.18
N LEU A 100 -3.76 -1.04 13.23
CA LEU A 100 -4.17 -0.83 11.84
C LEU A 100 -5.66 -0.53 11.72
N MET A 101 -6.52 -1.24 12.46
CA MET A 101 -7.96 -0.96 12.49
C MET A 101 -8.25 0.47 12.99
N LYS A 102 -7.56 0.92 14.05
CA LYS A 102 -7.73 2.29 14.60
C LYS A 102 -7.30 3.35 13.60
N VAL A 103 -6.16 3.14 12.92
CA VAL A 103 -5.61 4.05 11.91
C VAL A 103 -6.55 4.15 10.71
N MET A 104 -7.02 3.01 10.21
CA MET A 104 -8.03 2.94 9.15
C MET A 104 -9.33 3.64 9.54
N ALA A 105 -9.81 3.47 10.78
CA ALA A 105 -11.05 4.07 11.24
C ALA A 105 -10.97 5.60 11.31
N LYS A 106 -9.79 6.13 11.65
CA LYS A 106 -9.53 7.57 11.68
C LYS A 106 -9.39 8.15 10.28
N ALA A 107 -8.63 7.50 9.41
CA ALA A 107 -8.33 8.03 8.08
C ALA A 107 -9.50 7.87 7.11
N MET A 108 -10.15 6.70 7.14
CA MET A 108 -11.05 6.19 6.09
C MET A 108 -12.13 5.27 6.69
N PRO A 109 -13.04 5.80 7.52
CA PRO A 109 -14.04 4.98 8.23
C PRO A 109 -14.95 4.19 7.30
N GLU A 110 -15.31 4.76 6.13
CA GLU A 110 -16.16 4.09 5.14
C GLU A 110 -15.46 2.87 4.51
N ALA A 111 -14.13 2.90 4.38
CA ALA A 111 -13.36 1.83 3.75
C ALA A 111 -13.27 0.58 4.62
N ILE A 112 -13.47 0.66 5.94
CA ILE A 112 -13.45 -0.54 6.79
C ILE A 112 -14.61 -1.48 6.43
N GLN A 113 -15.76 -0.92 6.07
CA GLN A 113 -16.95 -1.69 5.75
C GLN A 113 -16.79 -2.51 4.47
N SER A 114 -15.87 -2.12 3.58
CA SER A 114 -15.60 -2.81 2.31
C SER A 114 -14.52 -3.89 2.41
N ASN A 115 -14.05 -4.22 3.62
CA ASN A 115 -13.03 -5.24 3.88
C ASN A 115 -11.79 -5.16 2.95
N PRO A 116 -11.03 -4.06 2.99
CA PRO A 116 -10.00 -3.77 2.00
C PRO A 116 -8.81 -4.72 2.16
N ILE A 117 -8.12 -5.00 1.06
CA ILE A 117 -6.91 -5.81 1.08
C ILE A 117 -5.71 -4.89 1.29
N ILE A 118 -5.14 -4.92 2.48
CA ILE A 118 -3.99 -4.10 2.86
C ILE A 118 -2.71 -4.94 2.83
N TYR A 119 -1.66 -4.37 2.27
CA TYR A 119 -0.30 -4.89 2.34
C TYR A 119 0.63 -3.84 2.96
N HIS A 120 1.81 -4.29 3.37
CA HIS A 120 2.91 -3.40 3.71
C HIS A 120 4.24 -3.94 3.22
N PHE A 121 5.23 -3.05 3.14
CA PHE A 121 6.63 -3.37 2.88
C PHE A 121 7.57 -2.55 3.78
N ALA A 122 8.79 -3.04 3.98
CA ALA A 122 9.89 -2.30 4.59
C ALA A 122 10.52 -1.32 3.62
N LEU A 123 10.91 -0.15 4.11
CA LEU A 123 11.99 0.61 3.47
C LEU A 123 13.35 0.02 3.86
N TYR A 124 13.52 -0.24 5.15
CA TYR A 124 14.65 -0.93 5.74
C TYR A 124 14.26 -1.43 7.14
N THR A 125 15.02 -2.38 7.67
CA THR A 125 14.79 -2.96 9.01
C THR A 125 16.03 -2.73 9.86
N SER A 126 15.86 -2.07 11.01
CA SER A 126 16.94 -1.93 11.99
C SER A 126 17.27 -3.27 12.62
N LYS A 127 18.53 -3.45 13.03
CA LYS A 127 18.94 -4.61 13.83
C LYS A 127 18.40 -4.54 15.26
N GLN A 128 18.08 -3.34 15.73
CA GLN A 128 17.48 -3.11 17.04
C GLN A 128 15.96 -3.00 16.89
N GLN A 129 15.22 -3.35 17.95
CA GLN A 129 13.78 -3.16 17.99
C GLN A 129 13.43 -1.69 17.75
N ALA A 130 12.48 -1.44 16.86
CA ALA A 130 12.03 -0.09 16.54
C ALA A 130 11.42 0.58 17.78
N ASP A 131 11.79 1.84 18.02
CA ASP A 131 11.43 2.60 19.21
C ASP A 131 11.44 4.10 18.90
N ARG A 132 10.26 4.72 18.95
CA ARG A 132 10.08 6.15 18.71
C ARG A 132 10.84 7.02 19.70
N ASN A 133 10.93 6.62 20.96
CA ASN A 133 11.58 7.42 22.02
C ASN A 133 13.12 7.45 21.86
N LYS A 134 13.68 6.41 21.23
CA LYS A 134 15.12 6.30 20.92
C LYS A 134 15.44 6.65 19.47
N ASP A 135 14.43 7.04 18.69
CA ASP A 135 14.50 7.28 17.24
C ASP A 135 15.11 6.09 16.45
N ILE A 136 14.85 4.86 16.90
CA ILE A 136 15.25 3.64 16.20
C ILE A 136 14.15 3.29 15.20
N ARG A 137 14.41 3.54 13.92
CA ARG A 137 13.43 3.40 12.84
C ARG A 137 13.46 2.01 12.21
N SER A 138 12.30 1.52 11.79
CA SER A 138 12.16 0.36 10.89
C SER A 138 10.96 0.59 9.97
N PRO A 139 11.09 1.54 9.03
CA PRO A 139 9.95 2.15 8.40
C PRO A 139 9.16 1.19 7.52
N ARG A 140 7.83 1.25 7.66
CA ARG A 140 6.87 0.51 6.84
C ARG A 140 5.99 1.47 6.07
N VAL A 141 5.67 1.08 4.84
CA VAL A 141 4.64 1.74 4.04
C VAL A 141 3.49 0.77 3.88
N TYR A 142 2.30 1.22 4.24
CA TYR A 142 1.06 0.48 4.08
C TYR A 142 0.37 0.95 2.81
N PHE A 143 -0.19 0.02 2.05
CA PHE A 143 -0.95 0.34 0.86
C PHE A 143 -2.15 -0.58 0.72
N MET A 144 -3.20 -0.08 0.08
CA MET A 144 -4.36 -0.86 -0.31
C MET A 144 -4.19 -1.39 -1.73
N LEU A 145 -4.57 -2.65 -1.95
CA LEU A 145 -4.74 -3.19 -3.29
C LEU A 145 -6.03 -2.64 -3.90
N GLY A 146 -5.96 -2.17 -5.14
CA GLY A 146 -7.10 -1.73 -5.95
C GLY A 146 -7.48 -2.73 -7.03
N THR A 147 -8.27 -2.25 -7.99
CA THR A 147 -8.55 -2.98 -9.23
C THR A 147 -7.45 -2.73 -10.28
N TYR A 148 -7.40 -3.53 -11.34
CA TYR A 148 -6.48 -3.35 -12.48
C TYR A 148 -4.99 -3.19 -12.12
N GLY A 149 -4.52 -3.86 -11.06
CA GLY A 149 -3.13 -3.77 -10.61
C GLY A 149 -2.79 -2.45 -9.88
N PHE A 150 -3.80 -1.68 -9.48
CA PHE A 150 -3.58 -0.44 -8.76
C PHE A 150 -3.17 -0.72 -7.31
N ILE A 151 -2.26 0.09 -6.80
CA ILE A 151 -1.98 0.19 -5.38
C ILE A 151 -2.14 1.63 -4.90
N TYR A 152 -2.63 1.78 -3.69
CA TYR A 152 -2.85 3.07 -3.06
C TYR A 152 -2.05 3.16 -1.77
N PRO A 153 -0.88 3.83 -1.75
CA PRO A 153 -0.17 4.11 -0.52
C PRO A 153 -1.07 4.86 0.47
N LEU A 154 -1.11 4.40 1.71
CA LEU A 154 -1.98 4.93 2.76
C LEU A 154 -1.17 5.60 3.87
N PHE A 155 -0.30 4.82 4.53
CA PHE A 155 0.37 5.24 5.76
C PHE A 155 1.88 5.00 5.70
N PHE A 156 2.60 5.84 6.42
CA PHE A 156 4.02 5.73 6.69
C PHE A 156 4.25 5.53 8.19
N ASP A 157 4.75 4.37 8.55
CA ASP A 157 5.01 3.96 9.93
C ASP A 157 6.52 3.83 10.17
N PRO A 158 7.21 4.91 10.57
CA PRO A 158 8.66 4.89 10.74
C PRO A 158 9.16 3.99 11.88
N TYR A 159 8.30 3.67 12.85
CA TYR A 159 8.68 3.00 14.10
C TYR A 159 8.03 1.63 14.29
N HIS A 160 7.37 1.10 13.26
CA HIS A 160 6.73 -0.23 13.30
C HIS A 160 5.66 -0.33 14.41
N GLU A 161 4.88 0.72 14.63
CA GLU A 161 3.86 0.79 15.69
C GLU A 161 2.47 0.34 15.22
N ILE A 162 2.22 0.29 13.91
CA ILE A 162 0.94 -0.18 13.35
C ILE A 162 0.82 -1.71 13.51
N ASN A 163 1.90 -2.45 13.30
CA ASN A 163 1.99 -3.90 13.52
C ASN A 163 3.30 -4.24 14.26
N PRO A 164 3.41 -3.95 15.57
CA PRO A 164 4.64 -4.11 16.33
C PRO A 164 5.14 -5.55 16.46
#